data_AF-A0A963UWJ2-F1
#
_entry.id   AF-A0A963UWJ2-F1
#
_cell.length_a   1.000
_cell.length_b   1.000
_cell.length_c   1.000
_cell.angle_alpha   90.00
_cell.angle_beta   90.00
_cell.angle_gamma   90.00
#
_symmetry.space_group_name_H-M   'P 1'
#
loop_
_entity.id
_entity.type
_entity.pdbx_description
1 polymer ?
#
loop_
_entity_poly.entity_id
_entity_poly.type
_entity_poly.pdbx_seq_one_letter_code
_entity_poly.pdbx_strand_id
1 'polypeptide(L)'
;MKQPIRPDTLKTLRERRGLSQAKLAIRSEEMRLKVGVATIKRIEKWAETPTYMATPTVAERLAKVLAVTVTDLAKEPKADDVDRAKELRKLGMRQLRAAVPEKTSLGFRMVEHLYGVPVRTQIEMAPLFMALLAEGSLAWRKKRLAEIEEKAEELMSLGGGNFSFAQAVYRTQEAAFEEQKSIRTRDVFGKHVAEDTYSLGYDPNINNPFADYLRALVGDLGTNDVELDPDVLEIGPLGFPEYRIGGRLLDDLAAGNVDAEYALACGHARIAEIPEELLGAGNTEHRVEWLVSKIPEEEKADRRARHAELLALLGDLDLDIPASTASVNETKENDDA
;
A
#
# COMPACT_ATOMS: atom_id res chain seq x y z
N MET A 1 -35.80 -2.14 39.13
CA MET A 1 -36.16 -1.10 38.14
C MET A 1 -36.16 -1.72 36.74
N LYS A 2 -37.07 -1.30 35.84
CA LYS A 2 -37.09 -1.76 34.44
C LYS A 2 -35.93 -1.12 33.67
N GLN A 3 -35.46 -1.78 32.61
CA GLN A 3 -34.38 -1.31 31.75
C GLN A 3 -34.90 -1.02 30.33
N PRO A 4 -34.59 0.15 29.75
CA PRO A 4 -35.04 0.49 28.40
C PRO A 4 -34.22 -0.26 27.34
N ILE A 5 -34.91 -0.80 26.33
CA ILE A 5 -34.31 -1.41 25.13
C ILE A 5 -34.96 -0.76 23.90
N ARG A 6 -34.17 -0.20 22.98
CA ARG A 6 -34.69 0.26 21.69
C ARG A 6 -34.90 -0.93 20.74
N PRO A 7 -36.11 -1.11 20.18
CA PRO A 7 -36.42 -2.23 19.27
C PRO A 7 -35.48 -2.31 18.06
N ASP A 8 -35.21 -1.15 17.42
CA ASP A 8 -34.35 -1.06 16.25
C ASP A 8 -32.89 -1.43 16.58
N THR A 9 -32.39 -0.98 17.73
CA THR A 9 -31.04 -1.30 18.20
C THR A 9 -30.86 -2.79 18.44
N LEU A 10 -31.86 -3.44 19.07
CA LEU A 10 -31.84 -4.89 19.29
C LEU A 10 -31.83 -5.66 17.96
N LYS A 11 -32.70 -5.27 17.02
CA LYS A 11 -32.78 -5.88 15.69
C LYS A 11 -31.47 -5.74 14.91
N THR A 12 -30.90 -4.53 14.89
CA THR A 12 -29.65 -4.24 14.19
C THR A 12 -28.47 -5.02 14.80
N LEU A 13 -28.31 -5.04 16.12
CA LEU A 13 -27.26 -5.81 16.79
C LEU A 13 -27.40 -7.32 16.57
N ARG A 14 -28.63 -7.84 16.54
CA ARG A 14 -28.91 -9.24 16.22
C ARG A 14 -28.49 -9.58 14.79
N GLU A 15 -28.90 -8.77 13.82
CA GLU A 15 -28.55 -8.96 12.40
C GLU A 15 -27.05 -8.83 12.14
N ARG A 16 -26.35 -7.92 12.85
CA ARG A 16 -24.88 -7.80 12.79
C ARG A 16 -24.16 -9.10 13.15
N ARG A 17 -24.69 -9.88 14.08
CA ARG A 17 -24.13 -11.18 14.47
C ARG A 17 -24.61 -12.35 13.61
N GLY A 18 -25.34 -12.09 12.52
CA GLY A 18 -25.90 -13.12 11.66
C GLY A 18 -26.94 -14.02 12.36
N LEU A 19 -27.53 -13.53 13.45
CA LEU A 19 -28.48 -14.30 14.25
C LEU A 19 -29.90 -14.03 13.76
N SER A 20 -30.68 -15.07 13.51
CA SER A 20 -32.15 -14.93 13.46
C SER A 20 -32.71 -14.82 14.88
N GLN A 21 -33.97 -14.43 15.05
CA GLN A 21 -34.62 -14.40 16.37
C GLN A 21 -34.56 -15.77 17.07
N ALA A 22 -34.73 -16.85 16.31
CA ALA A 22 -34.59 -18.22 16.79
C ALA A 22 -33.14 -18.55 17.17
N LYS A 23 -32.16 -18.19 16.33
CA LYS A 23 -30.74 -18.42 16.62
C LYS A 23 -30.26 -17.60 17.82
N LEU A 24 -30.79 -16.40 18.05
CA LEU A 24 -30.46 -15.60 19.23
C LEU A 24 -30.98 -16.26 20.51
N ALA A 25 -32.19 -16.82 20.49
CA ALA A 25 -32.73 -17.58 21.63
C ALA A 25 -31.90 -18.84 21.91
N ILE A 26 -31.56 -19.61 20.87
CA ILE A 26 -30.70 -20.80 20.99
C ILE A 26 -29.34 -20.41 21.59
N ARG A 27 -28.69 -19.37 21.05
CA ARG A 27 -27.40 -18.87 21.57
C ARG A 27 -27.50 -18.38 23.01
N SER A 28 -28.63 -17.76 23.39
CA SER A 28 -28.88 -17.37 24.77
C SER A 28 -28.99 -18.58 25.70
N GLU A 29 -29.55 -19.69 25.22
CA GLU A 29 -29.69 -20.93 25.97
C GLU A 29 -28.35 -21.67 26.10
N GLU A 30 -27.56 -21.74 25.03
CA GLU A 30 -26.18 -22.28 25.03
C GLU A 30 -25.30 -21.57 26.07
N MET A 31 -25.45 -20.25 26.20
CA MET A 31 -24.72 -19.45 27.19
C MET A 31 -25.33 -19.51 28.61
N ARG A 32 -26.35 -20.34 28.84
CA ARG A 32 -27.13 -20.43 30.11
C ARG A 32 -27.80 -19.11 30.52
N LEU A 33 -28.08 -18.24 29.54
CA LEU A 33 -28.69 -16.91 29.68
C LEU A 33 -30.05 -16.86 28.97
N LYS A 34 -30.90 -17.86 29.21
CA LYS A 34 -32.12 -18.11 28.44
C LYS A 34 -33.01 -16.88 28.29
N VAL A 35 -33.29 -16.51 27.03
CA VAL A 35 -34.31 -15.54 26.61
C VAL A 35 -35.16 -16.18 25.51
N GLY A 36 -36.48 -16.27 25.74
CA GLY A 36 -37.38 -16.92 24.80
C GLY A 36 -37.59 -16.14 23.49
N VAL A 37 -37.76 -16.87 22.38
CA VAL A 37 -38.02 -16.30 21.04
C VAL A 37 -39.22 -15.34 21.05
N ALA A 38 -40.29 -15.70 21.77
CA ALA A 38 -41.48 -14.85 21.89
C ALA A 38 -41.16 -13.48 22.54
N THR A 39 -40.25 -13.47 23.52
CA THR A 39 -39.81 -12.23 24.17
C THR A 39 -38.96 -11.38 23.23
N ILE A 40 -38.03 -11.99 22.50
CA ILE A 40 -37.22 -11.28 21.48
C ILE A 40 -38.12 -10.67 20.40
N LYS A 41 -39.05 -11.46 19.85
CA LYS A 41 -40.00 -11.02 18.81
C LYS A 41 -40.90 -9.88 19.30
N ARG A 42 -41.33 -9.91 20.56
CA ARG A 42 -42.14 -8.86 21.18
C ARG A 42 -41.36 -7.57 21.35
N ILE A 43 -40.08 -7.64 21.76
CA ILE A 43 -39.23 -6.45 21.90
C ILE A 43 -38.96 -5.83 20.52
N GLU A 44 -38.60 -6.63 19.52
CA GLU A 44 -38.30 -6.14 18.16
C GLU A 44 -39.51 -5.61 17.39
N LYS A 45 -40.74 -6.03 17.75
CA LYS A 45 -41.98 -5.55 17.13
C LYS A 45 -42.65 -4.42 17.91
N TRP A 46 -42.08 -4.01 19.04
CA TRP A 46 -42.66 -2.98 19.87
C TRP A 46 -42.67 -1.64 19.12
N ALA A 47 -43.84 -1.04 18.96
CA ALA A 47 -44.01 0.22 18.22
C ALA A 47 -44.77 1.30 19.02
N GLU A 48 -45.25 0.98 20.23
CA GLU A 48 -46.04 1.91 21.05
C GLU A 48 -45.17 3.04 21.64
N THR A 49 -43.91 2.75 21.96
CA THR A 49 -42.94 3.72 22.48
C THR A 49 -41.56 3.50 21.86
N PRO A 50 -40.68 4.54 21.84
CA PRO A 50 -39.33 4.43 21.26
C PRO A 50 -38.45 3.36 21.94
N THR A 51 -38.76 3.04 23.20
CA THR A 51 -38.07 2.02 24.00
C THR A 51 -39.08 1.06 24.61
N TYR A 52 -38.77 -0.23 24.55
CA TYR A 52 -39.43 -1.27 25.32
C TYR A 52 -38.83 -1.36 26.73
N MET A 53 -39.67 -1.36 27.77
CA MET A 53 -39.23 -1.46 29.16
C MET A 53 -39.13 -2.92 29.60
N ALA A 54 -37.94 -3.52 29.43
CA ALA A 54 -37.66 -4.90 29.78
C ALA A 54 -37.37 -5.08 31.28
N THR A 55 -37.46 -6.33 31.76
CA THR A 55 -36.91 -6.67 33.07
C THR A 55 -35.38 -6.59 33.01
N PRO A 56 -34.70 -6.15 34.09
CA PRO A 56 -33.25 -6.01 34.10
C PRO A 56 -32.54 -7.31 33.74
N THR A 57 -33.06 -8.45 34.20
CA THR A 57 -32.57 -9.78 33.85
C THR A 57 -32.60 -10.08 32.35
N VAL A 58 -33.63 -9.63 31.63
CA VAL A 58 -33.73 -9.84 30.18
C VAL A 58 -32.78 -8.91 29.43
N ALA A 59 -32.68 -7.65 29.87
CA ALA A 59 -31.76 -6.68 29.28
C ALA A 59 -30.29 -7.11 29.46
N GLU A 60 -29.90 -7.55 30.65
CA GLU A 60 -28.55 -8.05 30.96
C GLU A 60 -28.20 -9.31 30.15
N ARG A 61 -29.14 -10.26 30.04
CA ARG A 61 -28.93 -11.48 29.23
C ARG A 61 -28.75 -11.15 27.76
N LEU A 62 -29.60 -10.28 27.19
CA LEU A 62 -29.48 -9.87 25.79
C LEU A 62 -28.19 -9.09 25.54
N ALA A 63 -27.82 -8.17 26.43
CA ALA A 63 -26.58 -7.41 26.34
C ALA A 63 -25.36 -8.35 26.34
N LYS A 64 -25.34 -9.33 27.25
CA LYS A 64 -24.25 -10.31 27.37
C LYS A 64 -24.16 -11.25 26.15
N VAL A 65 -25.29 -11.71 25.62
CA VAL A 65 -25.32 -12.57 24.41
C VAL A 65 -24.87 -11.80 23.16
N LEU A 66 -25.20 -10.52 23.08
CA LEU A 66 -24.80 -9.62 21.99
C LEU A 66 -23.44 -8.94 22.24
N ALA A 67 -22.76 -9.28 23.35
CA ALA A 67 -21.53 -8.68 23.86
C ALA A 67 -21.49 -7.14 23.73
N VAL A 68 -22.55 -6.50 24.23
CA VAL A 68 -22.67 -5.04 24.38
C VAL A 68 -23.06 -4.73 25.83
N THR A 69 -23.02 -3.46 26.22
CA THR A 69 -23.54 -3.06 27.54
C THR A 69 -25.06 -2.89 27.49
N VAL A 70 -25.72 -2.97 28.66
CA VAL A 70 -27.16 -2.67 28.77
C VAL A 70 -27.47 -1.24 28.31
N THR A 71 -26.53 -0.30 28.54
CA THR A 71 -26.68 1.09 28.09
C THR A 71 -26.68 1.22 26.57
N ASP A 72 -25.97 0.35 25.86
CA ASP A 72 -25.91 0.38 24.39
C ASP A 72 -27.20 -0.11 23.75
N LEU A 73 -27.94 -1.01 24.42
CA LEU A 73 -29.28 -1.44 23.99
C LEU A 73 -30.32 -0.31 24.02
N ALA A 74 -30.08 0.74 24.83
CA ALA A 74 -30.98 1.88 24.97
C ALA A 74 -30.66 3.04 24.01
N LYS A 75 -29.45 3.06 23.43
CA LYS A 75 -29.01 4.10 22.49
C LYS A 75 -29.53 3.84 21.09
N GLU A 76 -29.58 4.88 20.26
CA GLU A 76 -29.84 4.70 18.82
C GLU A 76 -28.79 3.78 18.20
N PRO A 77 -29.19 2.95 17.22
CA PRO A 77 -28.23 2.13 16.51
C PRO A 77 -27.25 3.08 15.82
N LYS A 78 -26.00 3.09 16.27
CA LYS A 78 -24.92 3.78 15.54
C LYS A 78 -24.97 3.24 14.11
N ALA A 79 -25.12 4.11 13.11
CA ALA A 79 -24.93 3.74 11.71
C ALA A 79 -23.50 3.22 11.59
N ASP A 80 -23.38 1.90 11.57
CA ASP A 80 -22.09 1.23 11.58
C ASP A 80 -21.66 1.07 10.12
N ASP A 81 -20.35 0.93 9.88
CA ASP A 81 -19.80 0.87 8.52
C ASP A 81 -20.44 -0.24 7.68
N VAL A 82 -20.99 -1.27 8.32
CA VAL A 82 -21.73 -2.37 7.70
C VAL A 82 -23.05 -1.91 7.08
N ASP A 83 -23.80 -1.04 7.76
CA ASP A 83 -25.08 -0.53 7.28
C ASP A 83 -24.82 0.47 6.12
N ARG A 84 -23.79 1.32 6.27
CA ARG A 84 -23.31 2.18 5.18
C ARG A 84 -22.80 1.37 3.98
N ALA A 85 -22.05 0.30 4.20
CA ALA A 85 -21.56 -0.56 3.13
C ALA A 85 -22.70 -1.28 2.38
N LYS A 86 -23.77 -1.69 3.09
CA LYS A 86 -24.97 -2.26 2.45
C LYS A 86 -25.69 -1.25 1.59
N GLU A 87 -25.87 -0.01 2.05
CA GLU A 87 -26.48 1.05 1.24
C GLU A 87 -25.61 1.41 0.02
N LEU A 88 -24.29 1.55 0.21
CA LEU A 88 -23.34 1.76 -0.88
C LEU A 88 -23.40 0.63 -1.93
N ARG A 89 -23.58 -0.63 -1.50
CA ARG A 89 -23.72 -1.77 -2.42
C ARG A 89 -24.97 -1.69 -3.29
N LYS A 90 -26.08 -1.15 -2.79
CA LYS A 90 -27.30 -0.92 -3.58
C LYS A 90 -27.07 0.12 -4.67
N LEU A 91 -26.17 1.07 -4.44
CA LEU A 91 -25.73 2.08 -5.41
C LEU A 91 -24.61 1.57 -6.34
N GLY A 92 -24.31 0.26 -6.33
CA GLY A 92 -23.24 -0.33 -7.13
C GLY A 92 -21.83 -0.09 -6.58
N MET A 93 -21.66 0.69 -5.51
CA MET A 93 -20.37 0.97 -4.92
C MET A 93 -19.86 -0.23 -4.10
N ARG A 94 -18.55 -0.44 -4.10
CA ARG A 94 -17.86 -1.47 -3.31
C ARG A 94 -16.76 -0.79 -2.52
N GLN A 95 -16.64 -1.10 -1.23
CA GLN A 95 -15.52 -0.62 -0.42
C GLN A 95 -14.28 -1.44 -0.76
N LEU A 96 -13.20 -0.76 -1.14
CA LEU A 96 -11.86 -1.34 -1.18
C LEU A 96 -11.23 -1.13 0.21
N ARG A 97 -10.91 -2.22 0.92
CA ARG A 97 -10.16 -2.14 2.19
C ARG A 97 -8.79 -2.74 1.94
N ALA A 98 -7.77 -1.91 1.86
CA ALA A 98 -6.39 -2.32 1.71
C ALA A 98 -5.52 -1.43 2.60
N ALA A 99 -4.58 -2.04 3.31
CA ALA A 99 -3.46 -1.31 3.88
C ALA A 99 -2.45 -1.08 2.74
N VAL A 100 -1.93 0.14 2.64
CA VAL A 100 -0.90 0.49 1.67
C VAL A 100 0.36 0.91 2.43
N PRO A 101 1.57 0.55 1.95
CA PRO A 101 2.82 1.02 2.54
C PRO A 101 2.93 2.55 2.53
N GLU A 102 3.75 3.13 3.41
CA GLU A 102 3.92 4.58 3.47
C GLU A 102 4.41 5.18 2.15
N LYS A 103 5.36 4.52 1.45
CA LYS A 103 5.88 4.94 0.14
C LYS A 103 4.75 5.04 -0.91
N THR A 104 3.82 4.09 -0.93
CA THR A 104 2.66 4.11 -1.84
C THR A 104 1.67 5.21 -1.47
N SER A 105 1.40 5.40 -0.18
CA SER A 105 0.56 6.50 0.32
C SER A 105 1.13 7.88 -0.03
N LEU A 106 2.45 8.02 0.04
CA LEU A 106 3.17 9.22 -0.38
C LEU A 106 3.04 9.44 -1.89
N GLY A 107 3.25 8.40 -2.70
CA GLY A 107 3.10 8.46 -4.15
C GLY A 107 1.73 8.98 -4.59
N PHE A 108 0.64 8.49 -3.98
CA PHE A 108 -0.71 9.00 -4.25
C PHE A 108 -0.83 10.52 -4.00
N ARG A 109 -0.26 11.00 -2.89
CA ARG A 109 -0.31 12.43 -2.52
C ARG A 109 0.61 13.28 -3.38
N MET A 110 1.74 12.74 -3.83
CA MET A 110 2.63 13.41 -4.78
C MET A 110 1.99 13.59 -6.14
N VAL A 111 1.30 12.56 -6.65
CA VAL A 111 0.53 12.68 -7.90
C VAL A 111 -0.59 13.72 -7.76
N GLU A 112 -1.26 13.76 -6.61
CA GLU A 112 -2.28 14.78 -6.34
C GLU A 112 -1.66 16.18 -6.29
N HIS A 113 -0.50 16.35 -5.67
CA HIS A 113 0.18 17.63 -5.58
C HIS A 113 0.74 18.12 -6.92
N LEU A 114 1.44 17.26 -7.65
CA LEU A 114 2.10 17.61 -8.92
C LEU A 114 1.12 17.77 -10.08
N TYR A 115 0.09 16.91 -10.14
CA TYR A 115 -0.80 16.82 -11.30
C TYR A 115 -2.26 17.17 -10.98
N GLY A 116 -2.60 17.48 -9.73
CA GLY A 116 -3.97 17.83 -9.33
C GLY A 116 -4.96 16.66 -9.38
N VAL A 117 -4.48 15.42 -9.46
CA VAL A 117 -5.33 14.23 -9.60
C VAL A 117 -5.64 13.63 -8.22
N PRO A 118 -6.89 13.67 -7.74
CA PRO A 118 -7.22 13.16 -6.41
C PRO A 118 -7.00 11.65 -6.29
N VAL A 119 -6.63 11.17 -5.10
CA VAL A 119 -6.37 9.75 -4.81
C VAL A 119 -7.52 8.84 -5.27
N ARG A 120 -8.76 9.26 -5.05
CA ARG A 120 -9.94 8.51 -5.50
C ARG A 120 -9.92 8.27 -7.01
N THR A 121 -9.62 9.30 -7.79
CA THR A 121 -9.53 9.22 -9.25
C THR A 121 -8.36 8.35 -9.68
N GLN A 122 -7.21 8.44 -8.98
CA GLN A 122 -6.07 7.54 -9.23
C GLN A 122 -6.45 6.07 -9.04
N ILE A 123 -7.18 5.72 -7.97
CA ILE A 123 -7.67 4.35 -7.73
C ILE A 123 -8.68 3.92 -8.80
N GLU A 124 -9.58 4.81 -9.22
CA GLU A 124 -10.57 4.52 -10.27
C GLU A 124 -9.88 4.27 -11.64
N MET A 125 -8.78 4.98 -11.94
CA MET A 125 -8.02 4.83 -13.18
C MET A 125 -7.00 3.69 -13.15
N ALA A 126 -6.56 3.24 -11.96
CA ALA A 126 -5.49 2.25 -11.82
C ALA A 126 -5.69 0.98 -12.65
N PRO A 127 -6.89 0.36 -12.74
CA PRO A 127 -7.09 -0.82 -13.60
C PRO A 127 -6.88 -0.53 -15.09
N LEU A 128 -7.32 0.63 -15.57
CA LEU A 128 -7.14 1.04 -16.97
C LEU A 128 -5.66 1.29 -17.27
N PHE A 129 -4.97 2.05 -16.40
CA PHE A 129 -3.55 2.34 -16.58
C PHE A 129 -2.70 1.06 -16.49
N MET A 130 -3.01 0.16 -15.57
CA MET A 130 -2.34 -1.14 -15.49
C MET A 130 -2.52 -1.95 -16.78
N ALA A 131 -3.74 -1.98 -17.34
CA ALA A 131 -4.00 -2.67 -18.61
C ALA A 131 -3.22 -2.03 -19.77
N LEU A 132 -3.22 -0.70 -19.89
CA LEU A 132 -2.49 0.03 -20.93
C LEU A 132 -0.98 -0.18 -20.81
N LEU A 133 -0.42 -0.11 -19.60
CA LEU A 133 1.00 -0.35 -19.34
C LEU A 133 1.39 -1.79 -19.65
N ALA A 134 0.54 -2.77 -19.29
CA ALA A 134 0.76 -4.16 -19.62
C ALA A 134 0.78 -4.40 -21.14
N GLU A 135 -0.20 -3.87 -21.88
CA GLU A 135 -0.20 -3.97 -23.35
C GLU A 135 1.00 -3.24 -23.98
N GLY A 136 1.38 -2.08 -23.44
CA GLY A 136 2.56 -1.34 -23.85
C GLY A 136 3.85 -2.14 -23.67
N SER A 137 4.00 -2.78 -22.51
CA SER A 137 5.12 -3.68 -22.22
C SER A 137 5.19 -4.86 -23.19
N LEU A 138 4.06 -5.52 -23.46
CA LEU A 138 3.99 -6.63 -24.41
C LEU A 138 4.33 -6.19 -25.85
N ALA A 139 3.83 -5.03 -26.28
CA ALA A 139 4.14 -4.48 -27.59
C ALA A 139 5.62 -4.10 -27.73
N TRP A 140 6.20 -3.49 -26.69
CA TRP A 140 7.60 -3.14 -26.63
C TRP A 140 8.51 -4.37 -26.66
N ARG A 141 8.18 -5.40 -25.86
CA ARG A 141 8.88 -6.71 -25.88
C ARG A 141 8.82 -7.36 -27.25
N LYS A 142 7.65 -7.34 -27.91
CA LYS A 142 7.50 -7.86 -29.27
C LYS A 142 8.41 -7.15 -30.28
N LYS A 143 8.56 -5.82 -30.16
CA LYS A 143 9.46 -5.04 -31.02
C LYS A 143 10.92 -5.44 -30.77
N ARG A 144 11.35 -5.48 -29.50
CA ARG A 144 12.71 -5.91 -29.12
C ARG A 144 13.02 -7.33 -29.56
N LEU A 145 12.06 -8.24 -29.45
CA LEU A 145 12.22 -9.63 -29.91
C LEU A 145 12.48 -9.69 -31.41
N ALA A 146 11.73 -8.94 -32.22
CA ALA A 146 11.95 -8.88 -33.67
C ALA A 146 13.34 -8.31 -34.02
N GLU A 147 13.80 -7.27 -33.32
CA GLU A 147 15.15 -6.72 -33.48
C GLU A 147 16.23 -7.75 -33.12
N ILE A 148 16.03 -8.54 -32.05
CA ILE A 148 16.94 -9.61 -31.65
C ILE A 148 16.98 -10.72 -32.71
N GLU A 149 15.83 -11.14 -33.23
CA GLU A 149 15.74 -12.17 -34.29
C GLU A 149 16.48 -11.73 -35.57
N GLU A 150 16.29 -10.48 -36.01
CA GLU A 150 17.00 -9.90 -37.16
C GLU A 150 18.52 -9.90 -36.94
N LYS A 151 18.99 -9.43 -35.78
CA LYS A 151 20.42 -9.39 -35.45
C LYS A 151 21.04 -10.77 -35.26
N ALA A 152 20.25 -11.74 -34.78
CA ALA A 152 20.65 -13.13 -34.70
C ALA A 152 20.88 -13.73 -36.09
N GLU A 153 19.98 -13.48 -37.04
CA GLU A 153 20.13 -13.93 -38.42
C GLU A 153 21.35 -13.30 -39.11
N GLU A 154 21.55 -11.99 -38.95
CA GLU A 154 22.75 -11.29 -39.43
C GLU A 154 24.03 -11.95 -38.91
N LEU A 155 24.13 -12.21 -37.61
CA LEU A 155 25.32 -12.83 -37.00
C LEU A 155 25.56 -14.26 -37.51
N MET A 156 24.50 -15.05 -37.66
CA MET A 156 24.63 -16.41 -38.22
C MET A 156 25.11 -16.38 -39.68
N SER A 157 24.69 -15.38 -40.47
CA SER A 157 25.11 -15.25 -41.87
C SER A 157 26.63 -15.00 -42.03
N LEU A 158 27.27 -14.43 -41.01
CA LEU A 158 28.71 -14.22 -40.95
C LEU A 158 29.49 -15.49 -40.51
N GLY A 159 28.77 -16.52 -40.05
CA GLY A 159 29.35 -17.76 -39.54
C GLY A 159 29.90 -18.67 -40.64
N GLY A 160 31.07 -19.26 -40.39
CA GLY A 160 31.71 -20.22 -41.29
C GLY A 160 33.20 -20.40 -40.98
N GLY A 161 33.78 -21.54 -41.39
CA GLY A 161 35.20 -21.82 -41.16
C GLY A 161 35.59 -21.70 -39.68
N ASN A 162 36.58 -20.85 -39.37
CA ASN A 162 37.05 -20.54 -38.02
C ASN A 162 36.08 -19.66 -37.19
N PHE A 163 35.05 -19.10 -37.83
CA PHE A 163 33.99 -18.30 -37.18
C PHE A 163 32.72 -19.11 -36.93
N SER A 164 32.81 -20.44 -36.88
CA SER A 164 31.67 -21.33 -36.57
C SER A 164 31.04 -21.05 -35.20
N PHE A 165 31.76 -20.40 -34.28
CA PHE A 165 31.20 -19.95 -33.00
C PHE A 165 30.00 -18.99 -33.17
N ALA A 166 29.89 -18.27 -34.29
CA ALA A 166 28.73 -17.42 -34.59
C ALA A 166 27.44 -18.23 -34.72
N GLN A 167 27.51 -19.54 -35.00
CA GLN A 167 26.33 -20.42 -35.02
C GLN A 167 25.74 -20.65 -33.62
N ALA A 168 26.49 -20.41 -32.53
CA ALA A 168 25.99 -20.54 -31.16
C ALA A 168 24.78 -19.63 -30.84
N VAL A 169 24.50 -18.65 -31.71
CA VAL A 169 23.30 -17.82 -31.73
C VAL A 169 22.00 -18.62 -31.78
N TYR A 170 22.00 -19.89 -32.22
CA TYR A 170 20.80 -20.74 -32.17
C TYR A 170 20.16 -20.79 -30.76
N ARG A 171 20.96 -20.67 -29.70
CA ARG A 171 20.46 -20.60 -28.30
C ARG A 171 19.63 -19.36 -28.03
N THR A 172 19.93 -18.25 -28.70
CA THR A 172 19.13 -17.02 -28.65
C THR A 172 17.78 -17.23 -29.34
N GLN A 173 17.71 -18.04 -30.38
CA GLN A 173 16.44 -18.36 -31.05
C GLN A 173 15.54 -19.26 -30.18
N GLU A 174 16.12 -20.19 -29.42
CA GLU A 174 15.38 -20.98 -28.42
C GLU A 174 14.79 -20.07 -27.33
N ALA A 175 15.58 -19.13 -26.80
CA ALA A 175 15.11 -18.14 -25.84
C ALA A 175 14.03 -17.21 -26.44
N ALA A 176 14.18 -16.81 -27.71
CA ALA A 176 13.20 -15.99 -28.43
C ALA A 176 11.85 -16.70 -28.56
N PHE A 177 11.84 -18.02 -28.76
CA PHE A 177 10.62 -18.81 -28.81
C PHE A 177 9.86 -18.82 -27.46
N GLU A 178 10.57 -19.01 -26.35
CA GLU A 178 9.95 -18.95 -25.01
C GLU A 178 9.46 -17.54 -24.68
N GLU A 179 10.19 -16.50 -25.09
CA GLU A 179 9.74 -15.11 -24.95
C GLU A 179 8.46 -14.86 -25.77
N GLN A 180 8.39 -15.36 -27.00
CA GLN A 180 7.19 -15.26 -27.83
C GLN A 180 5.98 -15.94 -27.18
N LYS A 181 6.20 -17.07 -26.50
CA LYS A 181 5.17 -17.78 -25.74
C LYS A 181 4.74 -16.97 -24.51
N SER A 182 5.68 -16.40 -23.75
CA SER A 182 5.41 -15.49 -22.62
C SER A 182 4.52 -14.31 -23.04
N ILE A 183 4.84 -13.67 -24.17
CA ILE A 183 4.05 -12.58 -24.75
C ILE A 183 2.63 -13.06 -25.12
N ARG A 184 2.49 -14.22 -25.77
CA ARG A 184 1.19 -14.79 -26.17
C ARG A 184 0.31 -15.12 -24.96
N THR A 185 0.90 -15.57 -23.86
CA THR A 185 0.18 -15.85 -22.61
C THR A 185 -0.08 -14.61 -21.76
N ARG A 186 0.31 -13.41 -22.23
CA ARG A 186 0.22 -12.13 -21.50
C ARG A 186 0.94 -12.16 -20.15
N ASP A 187 2.08 -12.85 -20.09
CA ASP A 187 2.90 -12.90 -18.89
C ASP A 187 3.74 -11.62 -18.78
N VAL A 188 3.16 -10.61 -18.12
CA VAL A 188 3.75 -9.28 -17.97
C VAL A 188 5.07 -9.32 -17.20
N PHE A 189 5.15 -10.14 -16.15
CA PHE A 189 6.27 -10.16 -15.21
C PHE A 189 7.33 -11.23 -15.52
N GLY A 190 7.18 -12.01 -16.59
CA GLY A 190 8.13 -13.08 -16.92
C GLY A 190 8.13 -14.22 -15.90
N LYS A 191 6.98 -14.56 -15.30
CA LYS A 191 6.87 -15.65 -14.32
C LYS A 191 6.96 -17.04 -14.94
N HIS A 192 6.83 -17.14 -16.25
CA HIS A 192 6.80 -18.41 -16.99
C HIS A 192 8.03 -18.61 -17.88
N VAL A 193 9.19 -18.13 -17.44
CA VAL A 193 10.47 -18.29 -18.14
C VAL A 193 11.06 -19.67 -17.82
N ALA A 194 11.57 -20.36 -18.85
CA ALA A 194 12.19 -21.68 -18.72
C ALA A 194 13.49 -21.62 -17.90
N GLU A 195 13.78 -22.66 -17.13
CA GLU A 195 14.97 -22.77 -16.26
C GLU A 195 16.29 -22.63 -17.04
N ASP A 196 16.31 -23.06 -18.30
CA ASP A 196 17.47 -22.94 -19.17
C ASP A 196 17.79 -21.49 -19.55
N THR A 197 16.83 -20.56 -19.43
CA THR A 197 17.04 -19.12 -19.71
C THR A 197 18.00 -18.48 -18.72
N TYR A 198 18.08 -19.00 -17.48
CA TYR A 198 19.02 -18.54 -16.47
C TYR A 198 20.48 -18.79 -16.89
N SER A 199 20.71 -19.83 -17.69
CA SER A 199 22.05 -20.13 -18.24
C SER A 199 22.55 -19.08 -19.25
N LEU A 200 21.67 -18.17 -19.70
CA LEU A 200 21.97 -17.06 -20.59
C LEU A 200 22.11 -15.72 -19.85
N GLY A 201 22.23 -15.74 -18.51
CA GLY A 201 22.45 -14.55 -17.68
C GLY A 201 21.16 -13.85 -17.22
N TYR A 202 20.00 -14.50 -17.36
CA TYR A 202 18.74 -14.00 -16.82
C TYR A 202 18.66 -14.24 -15.31
N ASP A 203 18.62 -13.15 -14.55
CA ASP A 203 18.29 -13.14 -13.12
C ASP A 203 16.88 -12.58 -12.91
N PRO A 204 15.89 -13.34 -12.43
CA PRO A 204 14.50 -12.90 -12.24
C PRO A 204 14.34 -11.85 -11.15
N ASN A 205 15.31 -11.70 -10.25
CA ASN A 205 15.27 -10.68 -9.20
C ASN A 205 15.71 -9.31 -9.71
N ILE A 206 16.33 -9.25 -10.89
CA ILE A 206 16.89 -8.03 -11.50
C ILE A 206 16.23 -7.75 -12.85
N ASN A 207 16.06 -8.78 -13.69
CA ASN A 207 15.62 -8.73 -15.08
C ASN A 207 14.12 -8.98 -15.21
N ASN A 208 13.29 -8.16 -14.57
CA ASN A 208 11.85 -8.25 -14.76
C ASN A 208 11.45 -7.53 -16.07
N PRO A 209 10.80 -8.21 -17.03
CA PRO A 209 10.46 -7.60 -18.32
C PRO A 209 9.56 -6.37 -18.22
N PHE A 210 8.70 -6.32 -17.19
CA PHE A 210 7.85 -5.17 -16.95
C PHE A 210 8.63 -3.99 -16.35
N ALA A 211 9.53 -4.26 -15.41
CA ALA A 211 10.42 -3.23 -14.86
C ALA A 211 11.31 -2.63 -15.96
N ASP A 212 11.89 -3.46 -16.84
CA ASP A 212 12.70 -2.98 -17.96
C ASP A 212 11.92 -2.08 -18.91
N TYR A 213 10.67 -2.43 -19.18
CA TYR A 213 9.77 -1.57 -19.95
C TYR A 213 9.51 -0.24 -19.24
N LEU A 214 9.23 -0.25 -17.94
CA LEU A 214 9.00 0.98 -17.16
C LEU A 214 10.25 1.88 -17.14
N ARG A 215 11.44 1.31 -16.99
CA ARG A 215 12.73 2.03 -17.06
C ARG A 215 12.91 2.69 -18.43
N ALA A 216 12.67 1.94 -19.51
CA ALA A 216 12.72 2.49 -20.87
C ALA A 216 11.69 3.61 -21.06
N LEU A 217 10.47 3.41 -20.58
CA LEU A 217 9.39 4.39 -20.69
C LEU A 217 9.70 5.69 -19.94
N VAL A 218 10.23 5.60 -18.71
CA VAL A 218 10.65 6.79 -17.95
C VAL A 218 11.77 7.52 -18.66
N GLY A 219 12.75 6.78 -19.21
CA GLY A 219 13.83 7.35 -20.03
C GLY A 219 13.31 8.10 -21.26
N ASP A 220 12.35 7.51 -21.99
CA ASP A 220 11.73 8.12 -23.18
C ASP A 220 10.89 9.37 -22.83
N LEU A 221 10.23 9.36 -21.66
CA LEU A 221 9.44 10.50 -21.20
C LEU A 221 10.31 11.68 -20.73
N GLY A 222 11.57 11.43 -20.34
CA GLY A 222 12.51 12.46 -19.90
C GLY A 222 12.04 13.23 -18.66
N THR A 223 11.18 12.62 -17.84
CA THR A 223 10.66 13.25 -16.62
C THR A 223 11.65 13.14 -15.47
N ASN A 224 11.73 14.17 -14.64
CA ASN A 224 12.46 14.14 -13.37
C ASN A 224 11.53 13.90 -12.17
N ASP A 225 10.23 13.78 -12.40
CA ASP A 225 9.22 13.63 -11.34
C ASP A 225 9.03 12.16 -10.93
N VAL A 226 9.52 11.21 -11.72
CA VAL A 226 9.39 9.77 -11.44
C VAL A 226 10.77 9.15 -11.51
N GLU A 227 11.19 8.57 -10.39
CA GLU A 227 12.44 7.83 -10.25
C GLU A 227 12.10 6.36 -10.01
N LEU A 228 12.77 5.47 -10.73
CA LEU A 228 12.68 4.03 -10.54
C LEU A 228 14.02 3.53 -10.00
N ASP A 229 13.96 2.60 -9.05
CA ASP A 229 15.12 1.96 -8.43
C ASP A 229 16.14 2.97 -7.88
N PRO A 230 15.74 3.88 -6.96
CA PRO A 230 16.61 4.96 -6.49
C PRO A 230 17.86 4.46 -5.75
N ASP A 231 17.77 3.31 -5.08
CA ASP A 231 18.85 2.77 -4.25
C ASP A 231 19.53 1.55 -4.91
N VAL A 232 18.74 0.56 -5.32
CA VAL A 232 19.22 -0.71 -5.88
C VAL A 232 18.29 -1.19 -6.99
N LEU A 233 18.86 -1.79 -8.04
CA LEU A 233 18.12 -2.49 -9.10
C LEU A 233 17.56 -3.84 -8.60
N GLU A 234 16.74 -3.81 -7.56
CA GLU A 234 16.06 -4.98 -7.01
C GLU A 234 14.56 -4.92 -7.24
N ILE A 235 14.00 -6.05 -7.66
CA ILE A 235 12.56 -6.21 -7.83
C ILE A 235 11.93 -6.48 -6.47
N GLY A 236 11.00 -5.61 -6.06
CA GLY A 236 10.25 -5.79 -4.82
C GLY A 236 9.43 -7.09 -4.82
N PRO A 237 8.92 -7.54 -3.65
CA PRO A 237 8.25 -8.84 -3.49
C PRO A 237 6.98 -9.04 -4.34
N LEU A 238 6.46 -7.97 -4.95
CA LEU A 238 5.30 -7.99 -5.84
C LEU A 238 5.67 -8.06 -7.32
N GLY A 239 6.96 -8.11 -7.67
CA GLY A 239 7.42 -8.11 -9.06
C GLY A 239 7.48 -6.71 -9.68
N PHE A 240 7.56 -5.65 -8.86
CA PHE A 240 7.54 -4.26 -9.29
C PHE A 240 8.81 -3.54 -8.81
N PRO A 241 9.43 -2.66 -9.62
CA PRO A 241 10.60 -1.91 -9.21
C PRO A 241 10.29 -0.98 -8.04
N GLU A 242 11.30 -0.62 -7.26
CA GLU A 242 11.14 0.49 -6.31
C GLU A 242 10.89 1.79 -7.07
N TYR A 243 10.12 2.71 -6.50
CA TYR A 243 9.83 3.98 -7.15
C TYR A 243 9.66 5.12 -6.16
N ARG A 244 9.96 6.33 -6.64
CA ARG A 244 9.72 7.59 -5.95
C ARG A 244 9.06 8.56 -6.93
N ILE A 245 8.03 9.26 -6.46
CA ILE A 245 7.34 10.30 -7.23
C ILE A 245 7.63 11.63 -6.55
N GLY A 246 8.11 12.62 -7.30
CA GLY A 246 8.51 13.92 -6.78
C GLY A 246 9.76 13.86 -5.90
N GLY A 247 10.73 12.99 -6.23
CA GLY A 247 11.95 12.78 -5.43
C GLY A 247 12.67 14.09 -5.09
N ARG A 248 12.95 14.92 -6.10
CA ARG A 248 13.56 16.26 -5.88
C ARG A 248 12.76 17.16 -4.95
N LEU A 249 11.43 17.21 -5.12
CA LEU A 249 10.58 18.01 -4.25
C LEU A 249 10.63 17.50 -2.80
N LEU A 250 10.64 16.18 -2.61
CA LEU A 250 10.79 15.57 -1.30
C LEU A 250 12.14 15.93 -0.68
N ASP A 251 13.21 15.85 -1.45
CA ASP A 251 14.56 16.20 -0.99
C ASP A 251 14.67 17.68 -0.63
N ASP A 252 14.06 18.56 -1.42
CA ASP A 252 13.99 20.00 -1.13
C ASP A 252 13.20 20.26 0.16
N LEU A 253 12.08 19.57 0.36
CA LEU A 253 11.22 19.76 1.53
C LEU A 253 11.83 19.19 2.82
N ALA A 254 12.37 17.97 2.76
CA ALA A 254 12.90 17.24 3.90
C ALA A 254 14.39 17.51 4.16
N ALA A 255 15.11 18.07 3.19
CA ALA A 255 16.55 18.35 3.27
C ALA A 255 17.39 17.15 3.76
N GLY A 256 17.06 15.95 3.27
CA GLY A 256 17.70 14.70 3.65
C GLY A 256 17.37 14.19 5.06
N ASN A 257 16.48 14.84 5.80
CA ASN A 257 16.07 14.39 7.13
C ASN A 257 15.04 13.25 7.03
N VAL A 258 15.44 12.06 7.47
CA VAL A 258 14.64 10.83 7.41
C VAL A 258 13.31 10.94 8.18
N ASP A 259 13.29 11.65 9.31
CA ASP A 259 12.06 11.83 10.09
C ASP A 259 11.12 12.84 9.40
N ALA A 260 11.65 13.90 8.78
CA ALA A 260 10.84 14.84 8.01
C ALA A 260 10.21 14.16 6.78
N GLU A 261 10.97 13.33 6.06
CA GLU A 261 10.43 12.52 4.97
C GLU A 261 9.38 11.52 5.47
N TYR A 262 9.62 10.89 6.63
CA TYR A 262 8.65 10.01 7.27
C TYR A 262 7.34 10.73 7.63
N ALA A 263 7.43 11.96 8.16
CA ALA A 263 6.26 12.78 8.49
C ALA A 263 5.38 13.01 7.24
N LEU A 264 6.01 13.24 6.09
CA LEU A 264 5.34 13.33 4.80
C LEU A 264 4.82 11.95 4.37
N ALA A 265 5.62 10.88 4.45
CA ALA A 265 5.27 9.54 3.98
C ALA A 265 4.08 8.91 4.71
N CYS A 266 3.96 9.10 6.02
CA CYS A 266 2.82 8.64 6.81
C CYS A 266 1.64 9.63 6.83
N GLY A 267 1.84 10.86 6.36
CA GLY A 267 0.79 11.87 6.28
C GLY A 267 0.47 12.56 7.60
N HIS A 268 1.43 12.58 8.52
CA HIS A 268 1.41 13.46 9.69
C HIS A 268 1.49 14.94 9.27
N ALA A 269 2.13 15.22 8.13
CA ALA A 269 2.14 16.51 7.47
C ALA A 269 1.70 16.38 6.01
N ARG A 270 0.98 17.38 5.50
CA ARG A 270 0.69 17.54 4.06
C ARG A 270 1.49 18.69 3.49
N ILE A 271 1.92 18.57 2.23
CA ILE A 271 2.67 19.64 1.55
C ILE A 271 1.87 20.96 1.55
N ALA A 272 0.56 20.88 1.29
CA ALA A 272 -0.34 22.03 1.29
C ALA A 272 -0.53 22.68 2.68
N GLU A 273 -0.13 22.02 3.75
CA GLU A 273 -0.23 22.54 5.13
C GLU A 273 1.09 23.19 5.59
N ILE A 274 2.16 23.09 4.79
CA ILE A 274 3.43 23.75 5.09
C ILE A 274 3.21 25.27 4.98
N PRO A 275 3.47 26.05 6.05
CA PRO A 275 3.36 27.50 6.00
C PRO A 275 4.22 28.09 4.87
N GLU A 276 3.69 29.05 4.12
CA GLU A 276 4.41 29.68 2.99
C GLU A 276 5.75 30.27 3.41
N GLU A 277 5.81 30.80 4.63
CA GLU A 277 7.02 31.35 5.25
C GLU A 277 8.15 30.31 5.35
N LEU A 278 7.82 29.02 5.52
CA LEU A 278 8.80 27.93 5.65
C LEU A 278 9.24 27.33 4.31
N LEU A 279 8.64 27.73 3.19
CA LEU A 279 8.99 27.20 1.86
C LEU A 279 10.25 27.86 1.26
N GLY A 280 10.71 28.98 1.82
CA GLY A 280 11.94 29.64 1.38
C GLY A 280 13.20 28.80 1.65
N ALA A 281 14.20 28.92 0.77
CA ALA A 281 15.48 28.19 0.89
C ALA A 281 16.25 28.50 2.19
N GLY A 282 16.04 29.69 2.77
CA GLY A 282 16.65 30.10 4.05
C GLY A 282 15.97 29.52 5.30
N ASN A 283 14.80 28.88 5.17
CA ASN A 283 14.01 28.36 6.30
C ASN A 283 14.00 26.83 6.38
N THR A 284 14.99 26.20 5.76
CA THR A 284 15.07 24.74 5.64
C THR A 284 15.09 24.05 7.01
N GLU A 285 15.88 24.53 7.97
CA GLU A 285 15.91 23.98 9.33
C GLU A 285 14.54 24.07 10.02
N HIS A 286 13.91 25.25 9.99
CA HIS A 286 12.59 25.46 10.57
C HIS A 286 11.48 24.64 9.87
N ARG A 287 11.59 24.42 8.56
CA ARG A 287 10.69 23.53 7.81
C ARG A 287 10.83 22.09 8.29
N VAL A 288 12.06 21.61 8.44
CA VAL A 288 12.36 20.25 8.95
C VAL A 288 11.85 20.10 10.38
N GLU A 289 12.14 21.05 11.27
CA GLU A 289 11.64 21.04 12.65
C GLU A 289 10.10 20.99 12.69
N TRP A 290 9.45 21.79 11.85
CA TRP A 290 8.00 21.78 11.74
C TRP A 290 7.46 20.43 11.28
N LEU A 291 8.05 19.82 10.25
CA LEU A 291 7.66 18.49 9.75
C LEU A 291 7.83 17.42 10.84
N VAL A 292 8.99 17.38 11.50
CA VAL A 292 9.27 16.44 12.58
C VAL A 292 8.32 16.67 13.77
N SER A 293 7.93 17.91 14.06
CA SER A 293 6.97 18.23 15.13
C SER A 293 5.60 17.58 14.94
N LYS A 294 5.22 17.22 13.71
CA LYS A 294 3.92 16.61 13.40
C LYS A 294 3.84 15.14 13.73
N ILE A 295 4.98 14.47 13.87
CA ILE A 295 5.02 13.05 14.22
C ILE A 295 4.68 12.90 15.71
N PRO A 296 3.76 12.01 16.10
CA PRO A 296 3.45 11.73 17.50
C PRO A 296 4.70 11.26 18.27
N GLU A 297 4.88 11.73 19.51
CA GLU A 297 6.05 11.36 20.32
C GLU A 297 6.16 9.86 20.60
N GLU A 298 5.04 9.15 20.71
CA GLU A 298 5.00 7.69 20.85
C GLU A 298 5.62 6.98 19.63
N GLU A 299 5.32 7.45 18.43
CA GLU A 299 5.87 6.88 17.19
C GLU A 299 7.33 7.25 17.00
N LYS A 300 7.74 8.47 17.38
CA LYS A 300 9.17 8.85 17.42
C LYS A 300 9.96 7.95 18.36
N ALA A 301 9.43 7.68 19.55
CA ALA A 301 10.08 6.82 20.54
C ALA A 301 10.22 5.39 20.02
N ASP A 302 9.17 4.83 19.41
CA ASP A 302 9.19 3.49 18.83
C ASP A 302 10.17 3.39 17.64
N ARG A 303 10.21 4.40 16.76
CA ARG A 303 11.19 4.46 15.66
C ARG A 303 12.62 4.52 16.16
N ARG A 304 12.91 5.35 17.17
CA ARG A 304 14.25 5.41 17.79
C ARG A 304 14.64 4.07 18.40
N ALA A 305 13.69 3.37 19.04
CA ALA A 305 13.91 2.04 19.59
C ALA A 305 14.23 1.01 18.49
N ARG A 306 13.44 0.96 17.42
CA ARG A 306 13.69 0.06 16.28
C ARG A 306 15.01 0.38 15.58
N HIS A 307 15.35 1.65 15.40
CA HIS A 307 16.61 2.06 14.80
C HIS A 307 17.80 1.64 15.69
N ALA A 308 17.70 1.82 17.01
CA ALA A 308 18.72 1.36 17.95
C ALA A 308 18.86 -0.16 17.96
N GLU A 309 17.75 -0.90 17.87
CA GLU A 309 17.74 -2.36 17.74
C GLU A 309 18.39 -2.81 16.44
N LEU A 310 18.08 -2.15 15.32
CA LEU A 310 18.64 -2.47 14.00
C LEU A 310 20.14 -2.18 13.94
N LEU A 311 20.59 -1.06 14.52
CA LEU A 311 22.03 -0.77 14.70
C LEU A 311 22.71 -1.79 15.62
N ALA A 312 22.06 -2.22 16.70
CA ALA A 312 22.60 -3.25 17.58
C ALA A 312 22.68 -4.63 16.90
N LEU A 313 21.77 -4.93 15.98
CA LEU A 313 21.76 -6.14 15.15
C LEU A 313 22.82 -6.11 14.05
N LEU A 314 23.07 -4.94 13.46
CA LEU A 314 24.11 -4.75 12.46
C LEU A 314 25.52 -4.69 13.07
N GLY A 315 25.67 -4.34 14.35
CA GLY A 315 26.98 -4.27 15.02
C GLY A 315 27.96 -3.31 14.34
N ASP A 316 29.28 -3.52 14.50
CA ASP A 316 30.35 -2.83 13.76
C ASP A 316 30.49 -3.40 12.32
N LEU A 317 29.39 -3.71 11.63
CA LEU A 317 29.48 -3.87 10.18
C LEU A 317 29.72 -2.47 9.59
N ASP A 318 30.97 -2.23 9.23
CA ASP A 318 31.42 -1.12 8.40
C ASP A 318 30.82 -1.29 7.00
N LEU A 319 29.51 -1.04 6.90
CA LEU A 319 28.84 -0.81 5.65
C LEU A 319 29.27 0.60 5.26
N ASP A 320 30.14 0.71 4.25
CA ASP A 320 30.40 1.93 3.50
C ASP A 320 29.08 2.41 2.87
N ILE A 321 28.20 2.95 3.70
CA ILE A 321 27.02 3.69 3.31
C ILE A 321 27.54 5.09 3.01
N PRO A 322 27.39 5.62 1.78
CA PRO A 322 27.80 6.97 1.46
C PRO A 322 27.17 7.92 2.48
N ALA A 323 28.01 8.59 3.27
CA ALA A 323 27.59 9.38 4.41
C ALA A 323 26.54 10.42 3.98
N SER A 324 25.30 10.23 4.44
CA SER A 324 24.37 11.33 4.65
C SER A 324 25.02 12.26 5.68
N THR A 325 25.42 13.44 5.24
CA THR A 325 26.16 14.43 6.02
C THR A 325 25.31 14.97 7.16
N ALA A 326 25.39 14.33 8.33
CA ALA A 326 24.94 14.88 9.60
C ALA A 326 26.13 15.46 10.38
N SER A 327 26.23 16.79 10.32
CA SER A 327 26.78 17.75 11.29
C SER A 327 28.14 17.50 11.97
N VAL A 328 29.06 18.45 11.81
CA VAL A 328 29.81 19.01 12.96
C VAL A 328 29.87 20.53 12.82
N ASN A 329 28.95 21.21 13.49
CA ASN A 329 29.12 22.59 13.92
C ASN A 329 29.08 22.54 15.46
N GLU A 330 30.23 22.30 16.08
CA GLU A 330 30.44 22.59 17.49
C GLU A 330 31.63 23.53 17.62
N THR A 331 31.27 24.81 17.78
CA THR A 331 32.09 25.82 18.45
C THR A 331 32.60 25.31 19.79
N LYS A 332 33.92 25.37 20.00
CA LYS A 332 34.53 25.53 21.32
C LYS A 332 35.48 26.72 21.29
N GLU A 333 35.02 27.83 21.87
CA GLU A 333 35.87 28.73 22.65
C GLU A 333 36.41 27.94 23.86
N ASN A 334 37.73 27.82 24.00
CA ASN A 334 38.49 28.32 25.16
C ASN A 334 39.97 27.87 25.14
N ASP A 335 40.81 28.89 25.36
CA ASP A 335 42.04 28.96 26.14
C ASP A 335 43.40 28.40 25.65
N ASP A 336 44.33 29.37 25.57
CA ASP A 336 45.75 29.38 25.94
C ASP A 336 46.81 28.59 25.13
N ALA A 337 47.55 29.33 24.28
CA ALA A 337 49.01 29.52 24.35
C ALA A 337 49.49 30.61 23.39
#